data_AF-A0A7H0GXQ8-F1
#
_entry.id   AF-A0A7H0GXQ8-F1
#
_cell.length_a   1.000
_cell.length_b   1.000
_cell.length_c   1.000
_cell.angle_alpha   90.00
_cell.angle_beta   90.00
_cell.angle_gamma   90.00
#
_symmetry.space_group_name_H-M   'P 1'
#
loop_
_entity.id
_entity.type
_entity.pdbx_description
1 polymer ?
#
loop_
_entity_poly.entity_id
_entity_poly.type
_entity_poly.pdbx_seq_one_letter_code
_entity_poly.pdbx_strand_id
1 'polypeptide(L)'
;MKNTFRLLMLAVVLSFLGLHQLLAQTPSTGQSPASSAPMALSLQQAIDYALQNKSTLQSQRLNEQIASARVNEVKASGLPQINIGAA
;
A
#
# COMPACT_ATOMS: atom_id res chain seq x y z
N MET A 1 6.43 -41.04 -30.72
CA MET A 1 6.86 -40.19 -29.57
C MET A 1 6.07 -38.89 -29.40
N LYS A 2 5.04 -38.61 -30.22
CA LYS A 2 4.25 -37.36 -30.09
C LYS A 2 3.20 -37.42 -28.97
N ASN A 3 2.66 -38.61 -28.69
CA ASN A 3 1.63 -38.81 -27.67
C ASN A 3 2.21 -38.88 -26.25
N THR A 4 3.43 -39.39 -26.11
CA THR A 4 4.19 -39.37 -24.85
C THR A 4 4.59 -37.95 -24.46
N PHE A 5 4.95 -37.11 -25.44
CA PHE A 5 5.24 -35.69 -25.22
C PHE A 5 3.98 -34.90 -24.80
N ARG A 6 2.83 -35.18 -25.42
CA ARG A 6 1.54 -34.59 -25.01
C ARG A 6 1.12 -35.01 -23.62
N LEU A 7 1.34 -36.27 -23.25
CA LEU A 7 1.01 -36.80 -21.91
C LEU A 7 1.93 -36.21 -20.83
N LEU A 8 3.22 -36.01 -21.16
CA LEU A 8 4.17 -35.31 -20.29
C LEU A 8 3.78 -33.83 -20.12
N MET A 9 3.38 -33.13 -21.19
CA MET A 9 2.87 -31.75 -21.10
C MET A 9 1.57 -31.66 -20.30
N LEU A 10 0.66 -32.61 -20.44
CA LEU A 10 -0.60 -32.63 -19.68
C LEU A 10 -0.35 -32.87 -18.19
N ALA A 11 0.60 -33.74 -17.83
CA ALA A 11 1.03 -33.94 -16.46
C ALA A 11 1.68 -32.67 -15.86
N VAL A 12 2.51 -31.97 -16.63
CA VAL A 12 3.13 -30.70 -16.22
C VAL A 12 2.08 -29.61 -15.98
N VAL A 13 1.09 -29.48 -16.85
CA VAL A 13 -0.01 -28.50 -16.70
C VAL A 13 -0.89 -28.83 -15.49
N LEU A 14 -1.16 -30.11 -15.22
CA LEU A 14 -1.96 -30.54 -14.06
C LEU A 14 -1.22 -30.27 -12.73
N SER A 15 0.10 -30.48 -12.69
CA SER A 15 0.93 -30.10 -11.54
C SER A 15 1.02 -28.58 -11.34
N PHE A 16 0.95 -27.79 -12.42
CA PHE A 16 1.00 -26.33 -12.34
C PHE A 16 -0.34 -25.72 -11.90
N LEU A 17 -1.46 -26.37 -12.20
CA LEU A 17 -2.81 -25.93 -11.81
C LEU A 17 -3.15 -26.29 -10.35
N GLY A 18 -2.63 -27.41 -9.83
CA GLY A 18 -2.79 -27.81 -8.43
C GLY A 18 -2.04 -26.92 -7.43
N LEU A 19 -0.88 -26.36 -7.82
CA LEU A 19 -0.12 -25.43 -6.97
C LEU A 19 -0.74 -24.03 -6.89
N HIS A 20 -1.51 -23.59 -7.89
CA HIS A 20 -2.09 -22.24 -7.89
C HIS A 20 -3.26 -22.06 -6.90
N GLN A 21 -4.04 -23.12 -6.64
CA GLN A 21 -5.14 -23.05 -5.66
C GLN A 21 -4.64 -22.94 -4.22
N LEU A 22 -3.42 -23.41 -3.91
CA LEU A 22 -2.86 -23.33 -2.57
C LEU A 22 -2.23 -21.97 -2.25
N LEU A 23 -1.84 -21.19 -3.28
CA LEU A 23 -1.29 -19.84 -3.12
C LEU A 23 -2.36 -18.74 -3.03
N ALA A 24 -3.63 -19.05 -3.34
CA ALA A 24 -4.72 -18.08 -3.25
C ALA A 24 -5.34 -17.97 -1.84
N GLN A 25 -4.86 -18.74 -0.85
CA GLN A 25 -5.37 -18.74 0.53
C GLN A 25 -4.27 -18.74 1.60
N THR A 26 -3.19 -17.98 1.39
CA THR A 26 -2.42 -17.53 2.54
C THR A 26 -3.09 -16.26 3.07
N PRO A 27 -3.85 -16.29 4.19
CA PRO A 27 -4.01 -15.08 4.97
C PRO A 27 -2.60 -14.55 5.23
N SER A 28 -2.35 -13.27 4.97
CA SER A 28 -1.03 -12.65 5.14
C SER A 28 -0.53 -12.83 6.58
N THR A 29 0.17 -13.92 6.87
CA THR A 29 0.71 -14.28 8.20
C THR A 29 1.97 -13.49 8.58
N GLY A 30 2.09 -12.26 8.07
CA GLY A 30 3.14 -11.31 8.44
C GLY A 30 2.62 -10.12 9.24
N GLN A 31 1.30 -9.92 9.27
CA GLN A 31 0.71 -8.88 10.09
C GLN A 31 0.00 -9.59 11.24
N SER A 32 0.66 -9.58 12.40
CA SER A 32 0.00 -9.93 13.66
C SER A 32 -1.35 -9.21 13.66
N PRO A 33 -2.50 -9.91 13.81
CA PRO A 33 -3.77 -9.21 13.99
C PRO A 33 -3.51 -8.27 15.14
N ALA A 34 -3.63 -6.95 14.91
CA ALA A 34 -3.34 -5.95 15.91
C ALA A 34 -4.08 -6.40 17.16
N SER A 35 -3.32 -6.89 18.16
CA SER A 35 -3.88 -7.35 19.42
C SER A 35 -4.21 -6.07 20.16
N SER A 36 -5.27 -5.43 19.70
CA SER A 36 -5.94 -4.34 20.36
C SER A 36 -6.69 -4.97 21.51
N ALA A 37 -5.95 -5.46 22.51
CA ALA A 37 -6.51 -5.62 23.83
C ALA A 37 -7.22 -4.28 24.12
N PRO A 38 -8.51 -4.31 24.50
CA PRO A 38 -9.28 -3.08 24.69
C PRO A 38 -8.51 -2.19 25.66
N MET A 39 -7.92 -1.12 25.13
CA MET A 39 -7.15 -0.19 25.93
C MET A 39 -8.18 0.57 26.76
N ALA A 40 -8.15 0.37 28.08
CA ALA A 40 -9.02 1.08 29.00
C ALA A 40 -8.56 2.55 29.10
N LEU A 41 -8.88 3.32 28.08
CA LEU A 41 -8.62 4.75 28.00
C LEU A 41 -9.79 5.52 28.59
N SER A 42 -9.51 6.60 29.31
CA SER A 42 -10.53 7.60 29.61
C SER A 42 -11.02 8.25 28.31
N LEU A 43 -12.22 8.85 28.34
CA LEU A 43 -12.78 9.51 27.17
C LEU A 43 -11.82 10.55 26.57
N GLN A 44 -11.17 11.34 27.43
CA GLN A 44 -10.20 12.34 26.98
C GLN A 44 -9.00 11.69 26.29
N GLN A 45 -8.44 10.63 26.90
CA GLN A 45 -7.32 9.90 26.31
C GLN A 45 -7.69 9.25 24.97
N ALA A 46 -8.92 8.75 24.83
CA ALA A 46 -9.42 8.20 23.58
C ALA A 46 -9.55 9.28 22.48
N ILE A 47 -10.02 10.48 22.84
CA ILE A 47 -10.09 11.62 21.92
C ILE A 47 -8.69 12.02 21.47
N ASP A 48 -7.75 12.22 22.41
CA ASP A 48 -6.39 12.63 22.10
C ASP A 48 -5.69 11.59 21.21
N TYR A 49 -5.84 10.30 21.56
CA TYR A 49 -5.32 9.21 20.75
C TYR A 49 -5.91 9.20 19.33
N ALA A 50 -7.22 9.41 19.19
CA ALA A 50 -7.88 9.47 17.90
C ALA A 50 -7.41 10.67 17.06
N LEU A 51 -7.26 11.86 17.66
CA LEU A 51 -6.77 13.05 16.95
C LEU A 51 -5.33 12.88 16.42
N GLN A 52 -4.51 12.15 17.15
CA GLN A 52 -3.13 11.86 16.79
C GLN A 52 -3.03 10.75 15.71
N ASN A 53 -3.78 9.65 15.87
CA ASN A 53 -3.55 8.41 15.11
C ASN A 53 -4.62 8.09 14.05
N LYS A 54 -5.74 8.82 13.99
CA LYS A 54 -6.79 8.54 13.00
C LYS A 54 -6.26 8.83 11.59
N SER A 55 -6.16 7.77 10.79
CA SER A 55 -5.69 7.81 9.41
C SER A 55 -6.41 8.85 8.55
N THR A 56 -7.74 8.95 8.67
CA THR A 56 -8.53 9.95 7.93
C THR A 56 -8.06 11.38 8.19
N LEU A 57 -7.74 11.73 9.45
CA LEU A 57 -7.26 13.07 9.79
C LEU A 57 -5.84 13.29 9.26
N GLN A 58 -4.99 12.27 9.31
CA GLN A 58 -3.65 12.35 8.73
C GLN A 58 -3.72 12.56 7.21
N SER A 59 -4.59 11.83 6.50
CA SER A 59 -4.83 12.02 5.07
C SER A 59 -5.32 13.43 4.75
N GLN A 60 -6.22 14.00 5.55
CA GLN A 60 -6.68 15.38 5.34
C GLN A 60 -5.55 16.39 5.53
N ARG A 61 -4.72 16.27 6.58
CA ARG A 61 -3.54 17.14 6.76
C ARG A 61 -2.55 17.03 5.62
N LEU A 62 -2.34 15.82 5.08
CA LEU A 62 -1.50 15.62 3.90
C LEU A 62 -2.10 16.31 2.66
N ASN A 63 -3.41 16.22 2.47
CA ASN A 63 -4.10 16.92 1.37
C ASN A 63 -3.97 18.43 1.48
N GLU A 64 -4.05 19.00 2.68
CA GLU A 64 -3.80 20.43 2.92
C GLU A 64 -2.38 20.83 2.51
N GLN A 65 -1.38 20.03 2.92
CA GLN A 65 0.02 20.26 2.53
C GLN A 65 0.20 20.18 1.01
N ILE A 66 -0.36 19.14 0.37
CA ILE A 66 -0.33 18.97 -1.09
C ILE A 66 -0.98 20.17 -1.79
N ALA A 67 -2.13 20.64 -1.29
CA ALA A 67 -2.81 21.79 -1.85
C ALA A 67 -1.94 23.06 -1.77
N SER A 68 -1.29 23.30 -0.63
CA SER A 68 -0.37 24.43 -0.46
C SER A 68 0.86 24.33 -1.38
N ALA A 69 1.43 23.12 -1.51
CA ALA A 69 2.55 22.86 -2.42
C ALA A 69 2.14 23.11 -3.88
N ARG A 70 0.97 22.66 -4.31
CA ARG A 70 0.43 22.91 -5.65
C ARG A 70 0.25 24.40 -5.93
N VAL A 71 -0.22 25.19 -4.96
CA VAL A 71 -0.27 26.65 -5.11
C VAL A 71 1.12 27.23 -5.30
N ASN A 72 2.12 26.72 -4.58
CA ASN A 72 3.50 27.17 -4.73
C ASN A 72 4.12 26.74 -6.07
N GLU A 73 3.78 25.56 -6.60
CA GLU A 73 4.17 25.14 -7.96
C GLU A 73 3.62 26.09 -9.02
N VAL A 74 2.34 26.47 -8.92
CA VAL A 74 1.71 27.43 -9.84
C VAL A 74 2.35 28.81 -9.72
N LYS A 75 2.72 29.24 -8.51
CA LYS A 75 3.45 30.49 -8.33
C LYS A 75 4.86 30.41 -8.93
N ALA A 76 5.57 29.32 -8.68
CA ALA A 76 6.93 29.11 -9.16
C ALA A 76 6.98 28.99 -10.68
N SER A 77 5.98 28.38 -11.32
CA SER A 77 5.90 28.30 -12.79
C SER A 77 5.77 29.67 -13.46
N GLY A 78 5.22 30.66 -12.75
CA GLY A 78 5.19 32.06 -13.19
C GLY A 78 6.51 32.82 -13.00
N LEU A 79 7.49 32.25 -12.30
CA LEU A 79 8.79 32.87 -12.07
C LEU A 79 9.83 32.40 -13.11
N PRO A 80 10.86 33.21 -13.41
CA PRO A 80 11.99 32.78 -14.23
C PRO A 80 12.67 31.53 -13.63
N GLN A 81 12.81 30.49 -14.45
CA GLN A 81 13.43 29.23 -14.07
C GLN A 81 14.95 29.31 -14.29
N ILE A 82 15.74 28.97 -13.27
CA ILE A 82 17.20 28.87 -13.38
C ILE A 82 17.57 27.40 -13.33
N ASN A 83 18.15 26.88 -14.42
CA ASN A 83 18.66 25.51 -14.49
C ASN A 83 20.18 25.56 -14.61
N ILE A 84 20.91 24.95 -13.67
CA ILE A 84 22.37 24.82 -13.74
C ILE A 84 22.67 23.40 -14.21
N GLY A 85 23.09 23.26 -15.47
CA GLY A 85 23.61 22.00 -16.01
C GLY A 85 25.11 21.89 -15.77
N ALA A 86 25.57 20.76 -15.25
CA ALA A 86 26.98 20.41 -15.23
C ALA A 86 27.33 19.69 -16.55
N ALA A 87 28.37 20.17 -17.24
CA ALA A 87 28.95 19.54 -18.44
C ALA A 87 30.08 18.59 -18.06
#